data_AF-A0A095SG55-F1
#
_entry.id   AF-A0A095SG55-F1
#
_cell.length_a   1.000
_cell.length_b   1.000
_cell.length_c   1.000
_cell.angle_alpha   90.00
_cell.angle_beta   90.00
_cell.angle_gamma   90.00
#
_symmetry.space_group_name_H-M   'P 1'
#
loop_
_entity.id
_entity.type
_entity.pdbx_description
1 polymer ?
#
loop_
_entity_poly.entity_id
_entity_poly.type
_entity_poly.pdbx_seq_one_letter_code
_entity_poly.pdbx_strand_id
1 'polypeptide(L)'
;MFLTHGNTFRSSLLLSATLLTACGGGGSGGSSDGTAGEKEPSPQSPLTLESPASKSLQLSWEPIEGAVSYRLLLNIDGQSGYEPATNLLDSLEPDPETGLLSYTFENVSLHTLVNASYLLQICDNEAQCSDTPSYSVASYLTGAIGYLKAEVPWVSDGLGYKMTLSADGSTMAAYTATDVLVFSHEGDGQWQQQAELVHAMSGNNSAYGLALTLSDDGNTLAVSHYGEHSAASGIDGLQTYSHCDDGDPENDVNCLDNSGAVFVYSRDSGGSWSEQAYIKADAPRKGGNFGRSIALGANGNVLAVGSPGYGDNLTGAVYLFERNDSDWSQADIIIGQTNVRQLGRSIALNADGTRLAAAEAPNVSSSVYVFALQTGNWVEQQKLTPPSVGITGDFGTALALSDDGNTLAIADHAEKCVISEINNPAADSCVVNASYAGAVHIYQYSSDWERQAYIKPSNMDGGDYFGQGVSLSADGNLLAVGAPREASNGKGFEAAPNNNDNYRSGAAYLFKREQSQWQQTAYLKAPNNDPSDLFGSTIALSGDGSLLVVGARSEDGNGSNMTSDQSTNTRNGSGAFYLF
;
A
#
# COMPACT_ATOMS: atom_id res chain seq x y z
N MET A 1 -25.05 56.84 -34.14
CA MET A 1 -24.14 57.47 -33.16
C MET A 1 -23.28 56.34 -32.59
N PHE A 2 -22.08 56.08 -33.12
CA PHE A 2 -20.78 56.72 -32.77
C PHE A 2 -20.35 56.41 -31.32
N LEU A 3 -19.11 56.04 -30.91
CA LEU A 3 -17.80 55.59 -31.46
C LEU A 3 -16.96 54.99 -30.27
N THR A 4 -15.79 54.31 -30.34
CA THR A 4 -15.26 53.11 -31.08
C THR A 4 -13.92 52.66 -30.41
N HIS A 5 -13.35 51.52 -30.87
CA HIS A 5 -11.92 51.05 -30.84
C HIS A 5 -11.56 49.99 -29.78
N GLY A 6 -10.76 48.94 -30.06
CA GLY A 6 -10.16 48.39 -31.30
C GLY A 6 -9.57 46.98 -31.00
N ASN A 7 -9.70 45.95 -31.85
CA ASN A 7 -8.74 45.50 -32.90
C ASN A 7 -7.28 45.28 -32.39
N THR A 8 -6.58 44.16 -32.66
CA THR A 8 -6.57 43.25 -33.85
C THR A 8 -6.19 41.78 -33.59
N PHE A 9 -6.70 40.86 -34.42
CA PHE A 9 -6.22 39.48 -34.65
C PHE A 9 -5.05 39.39 -35.65
N ARG A 10 -4.25 38.30 -35.63
CA ARG A 10 -3.73 37.61 -36.84
C ARG A 10 -3.14 36.22 -36.57
N SER A 11 -3.40 35.28 -37.48
CA SER A 11 -2.91 33.89 -37.48
C SER A 11 -1.62 33.73 -38.30
N SER A 12 -0.89 32.64 -38.08
CA SER A 12 0.24 32.19 -38.92
C SER A 12 0.13 30.69 -39.25
N LEU A 13 0.53 30.30 -40.46
CA LEU A 13 0.37 28.95 -41.03
C LEU A 13 1.61 28.06 -40.82
N LEU A 14 1.39 26.75 -40.88
CA LEU A 14 2.43 25.71 -41.06
C LEU A 14 3.12 25.84 -42.43
N LEU A 15 4.40 25.46 -42.50
CA LEU A 15 5.01 24.98 -43.75
C LEU A 15 6.09 23.92 -43.44
N SER A 16 6.08 22.83 -44.20
CA SER A 16 7.05 21.73 -44.15
C SER A 16 8.06 21.85 -45.29
N ALA A 17 9.28 21.35 -45.10
CA ALA A 17 10.28 21.19 -46.16
C ALA A 17 11.19 19.99 -45.92
N THR A 18 11.45 19.22 -46.97
CA THR A 18 12.24 17.98 -46.98
C THR A 18 13.47 18.10 -47.88
N LEU A 19 14.49 17.27 -47.60
CA LEU A 19 15.50 16.75 -48.55
C LEU A 19 16.47 17.74 -49.24
N LEU A 20 17.79 17.54 -49.06
CA LEU A 20 18.61 16.74 -50.00
C LEU A 20 20.09 16.60 -49.58
N THR A 21 20.76 15.62 -50.18
CA THR A 21 22.17 15.21 -49.98
C THR A 21 23.16 15.99 -50.86
N ALA A 22 24.44 16.02 -50.46
CA ALA A 22 25.57 16.36 -51.31
C ALA A 22 26.82 15.54 -50.93
N CYS A 23 27.74 15.34 -51.88
CA CYS A 23 28.87 14.40 -51.78
C CYS A 23 30.18 15.06 -52.31
N GLY A 24 31.33 14.53 -51.88
CA GLY A 24 32.68 14.95 -52.31
C GLY A 24 33.54 15.47 -51.15
N GLY A 25 34.86 15.31 -51.14
CA GLY A 25 35.77 14.62 -52.07
C GLY A 25 37.19 14.62 -51.49
N GLY A 26 38.00 13.60 -51.76
CA GLY A 26 39.26 13.35 -51.03
C GLY A 26 40.46 14.21 -51.43
N GLY A 27 41.50 14.20 -50.58
CA GLY A 27 42.82 14.81 -50.83
C GLY A 27 43.87 14.23 -49.88
N SER A 28 45.02 13.84 -50.40
CA SER A 28 46.06 13.07 -49.68
C SER A 28 47.23 13.94 -49.19
N GLY A 29 47.92 13.48 -48.15
CA GLY A 29 49.23 14.01 -47.76
C GLY A 29 49.61 13.56 -46.34
N GLY A 30 50.72 12.84 -46.20
CA GLY A 30 51.21 12.42 -44.88
C GLY A 30 52.71 12.62 -44.73
N SER A 31 53.15 12.95 -43.52
CA SER A 31 54.40 12.47 -42.92
C SER A 31 54.45 12.80 -41.43
N SER A 32 54.99 11.85 -40.69
CA SER A 32 55.39 11.84 -39.27
C SER A 32 55.83 13.18 -38.65
N ASP A 33 55.41 13.41 -37.41
CA ASP A 33 56.38 13.41 -36.29
C ASP A 33 55.73 12.87 -34.99
N GLY A 34 56.53 12.47 -34.01
CA GLY A 34 56.09 11.66 -32.87
C GLY A 34 55.92 12.38 -31.52
N THR A 35 55.48 11.60 -30.53
CA THR A 35 55.51 11.86 -29.07
C THR A 35 54.60 12.96 -28.50
N ALA A 36 53.37 12.57 -28.16
CA ALA A 36 52.92 12.55 -26.76
C ALA A 36 51.80 11.51 -26.64
N GLY A 37 52.02 10.44 -25.87
CA GLY A 37 50.94 9.52 -25.53
C GLY A 37 50.08 10.16 -24.47
N GLU A 38 49.02 10.85 -24.87
CA GLU A 38 47.88 11.07 -23.98
C GLU A 38 47.40 9.69 -23.55
N LYS A 39 47.46 9.42 -22.24
CA LYS A 39 46.95 8.19 -21.67
C LYS A 39 45.43 8.25 -21.81
N GLU A 40 44.89 7.64 -22.86
CA GLU A 40 43.45 7.42 -22.97
C GLU A 40 42.94 6.86 -21.63
N PRO A 41 41.86 7.39 -21.05
CA PRO A 41 41.26 6.76 -19.90
C PRO A 41 40.87 5.34 -20.31
N SER A 42 41.27 4.36 -19.49
CA SER A 42 40.89 2.96 -19.65
C SER A 42 39.41 2.83 -19.97
N PRO A 43 38.98 1.89 -20.84
CA PRO A 43 37.57 1.57 -20.91
C PRO A 43 37.11 1.20 -19.50
N GLN A 44 36.24 2.03 -18.91
CA GLN A 44 35.57 1.68 -17.68
C GLN A 44 34.52 0.65 -18.06
N SER A 45 34.77 -0.61 -17.67
CA SER A 45 33.81 -1.70 -17.83
C SER A 45 32.48 -1.26 -17.20
N PRO A 46 31.36 -1.30 -17.94
CA PRO A 46 30.10 -0.83 -17.43
C PRO A 46 29.67 -1.74 -16.27
N LEU A 47 29.46 -1.15 -15.10
CA LEU A 47 28.73 -1.79 -14.01
C LEU A 47 27.36 -2.21 -14.54
N THR A 48 27.09 -3.51 -14.59
CA THR A 48 25.79 -4.04 -15.01
C THR A 48 24.93 -4.28 -13.78
N LEU A 49 23.68 -3.84 -13.84
CA LEU A 49 22.66 -4.10 -12.83
C LEU A 49 21.61 -5.03 -13.42
N GLU A 50 21.18 -6.02 -12.66
CA GLU A 50 20.08 -6.92 -13.00
C GLU A 50 19.27 -7.31 -11.76
N SER A 51 18.15 -7.98 -11.98
CA SER A 51 17.23 -8.42 -10.94
C SER A 51 17.08 -9.94 -11.04
N PRO A 52 17.93 -10.75 -10.37
CA PRO A 52 17.93 -12.20 -10.53
C PRO A 52 16.70 -12.88 -9.92
N ALA A 53 16.03 -12.21 -8.98
CA ALA A 53 14.80 -12.65 -8.33
C ALA A 53 13.94 -11.43 -7.94
N SER A 54 12.69 -11.68 -7.56
CA SER A 54 11.87 -10.66 -6.87
C SER A 54 12.59 -10.16 -5.62
N LYS A 55 12.46 -8.86 -5.32
CA LYS A 55 13.10 -8.19 -4.16
C LYS A 55 14.63 -8.30 -4.15
N SER A 56 15.27 -8.56 -5.29
CA SER A 56 16.72 -8.77 -5.41
C SER A 56 17.35 -7.86 -6.47
N LEU A 57 18.54 -7.33 -6.19
CA LEU A 57 19.33 -6.53 -7.13
C LEU A 57 20.77 -7.01 -7.16
N GLN A 58 21.23 -7.48 -8.32
CA GLN A 58 22.60 -7.95 -8.53
C GLN A 58 23.39 -6.94 -9.35
N LEU A 59 24.54 -6.52 -8.80
CA LEU A 59 25.51 -5.68 -9.48
C LEU A 59 26.68 -6.55 -9.90
N SER A 60 27.06 -6.49 -11.17
CA SER A 60 28.16 -7.27 -11.75
C SER A 60 29.15 -6.36 -12.49
N TRP A 61 30.44 -6.67 -12.40
CA TRP A 61 31.52 -5.92 -13.04
C TRP A 61 32.73 -6.79 -13.37
N GLU A 62 33.53 -6.38 -14.37
CA GLU A 62 34.78 -7.06 -14.70
C GLU A 62 35.85 -6.78 -13.62
N PRO A 63 36.71 -7.76 -13.27
CA PRO A 63 37.89 -7.53 -12.45
C PRO A 63 38.79 -6.41 -13.02
N ILE A 64 39.23 -5.49 -12.16
CA ILE A 64 40.00 -4.31 -12.55
C ILE A 64 41.47 -4.53 -12.21
N GLU A 65 42.36 -4.33 -13.18
CA GLU A 65 43.80 -4.55 -12.98
C GLU A 65 44.36 -3.67 -11.85
N GLY A 66 45.00 -4.32 -10.86
CA GLY A 66 45.58 -3.65 -9.68
C GLY A 66 44.61 -3.41 -8.52
N ALA A 67 43.31 -3.61 -8.71
CA ALA A 67 42.35 -3.63 -7.61
C ALA A 67 42.55 -4.86 -6.73
N VAL A 68 42.40 -4.69 -5.41
CA VAL A 68 42.41 -5.80 -4.44
C VAL A 68 41.18 -5.83 -3.54
N SER A 69 40.42 -4.74 -3.51
CA SER A 69 39.14 -4.71 -2.84
C SER A 69 38.18 -3.72 -3.50
N TYR A 70 36.90 -4.01 -3.30
CA TYR A 70 35.79 -3.24 -3.83
C TYR A 70 34.87 -2.81 -2.70
N ARG A 71 34.16 -1.71 -2.88
CA ARG A 71 33.09 -1.27 -1.99
C ARG A 71 31.98 -0.64 -2.82
N LEU A 72 30.74 -1.08 -2.60
CA LEU A 72 29.59 -0.42 -3.19
C LEU A 72 29.19 0.77 -2.31
N LEU A 73 29.12 1.95 -2.91
CA LEU A 73 28.58 3.15 -2.27
C LEU A 73 27.19 3.45 -2.85
N LEU A 74 26.28 3.91 -1.99
CA LEU A 74 24.89 4.19 -2.30
C LEU A 74 24.55 5.65 -1.94
N ASN A 75 23.93 6.34 -2.88
CA ASN A 75 23.22 7.59 -2.66
C ASN A 75 21.72 7.31 -2.79
N ILE A 76 21.06 7.13 -1.64
CA ILE A 76 19.71 6.56 -1.52
C ILE A 76 18.60 7.42 -2.14
N ASP A 77 18.74 8.74 -2.10
CA ASP A 77 17.75 9.73 -2.53
C ASP A 77 18.25 10.60 -3.70
N GLY A 78 19.48 10.36 -4.16
CA GLY A 78 20.15 11.17 -5.18
C GLY A 78 20.65 12.53 -4.70
N GLN A 79 20.50 12.87 -3.41
CA GLN A 79 20.79 14.20 -2.84
C GLN A 79 21.75 14.16 -1.65
N SER A 80 21.62 13.17 -0.77
CA SER A 80 22.36 13.06 0.51
C SER A 80 23.84 12.70 0.32
N GLY A 81 24.22 12.18 -0.84
CA GLY A 81 25.60 11.79 -1.16
C GLY A 81 25.82 10.28 -1.01
N TYR A 82 27.05 9.82 -1.28
CA TYR A 82 27.39 8.40 -1.34
C TYR A 82 27.94 7.89 0.00
N GLU A 83 27.23 6.94 0.60
CA GLU A 83 27.64 6.25 1.84
C GLU A 83 27.90 4.76 1.57
N PRO A 84 28.74 4.06 2.37
CA PRO A 84 28.99 2.63 2.20
C PRO A 84 27.74 1.76 2.33
N ALA A 85 27.32 1.13 1.24
CA ALA A 85 26.28 0.08 1.24
C ALA A 85 26.84 -1.29 1.64
N THR A 86 28.15 -1.47 1.50
CA THR A 86 28.87 -2.69 1.88
C THR A 86 30.14 -2.36 2.69
N ASN A 87 30.63 -3.34 3.43
CA ASN A 87 32.03 -3.35 3.86
C ASN A 87 32.97 -3.52 2.63
N LEU A 88 34.29 -3.50 2.86
CA LEU A 88 35.24 -3.87 1.81
C LEU A 88 35.05 -5.35 1.44
N LEU A 89 34.94 -5.60 0.14
CA LEU A 89 34.72 -6.89 -0.47
C LEU A 89 36.08 -7.44 -0.95
N ASP A 90 36.92 -7.82 0.02
CA ASP A 90 38.32 -8.26 -0.19
C ASP A 90 38.45 -9.68 -0.78
N SER A 91 37.34 -10.39 -0.98
CA SER A 91 37.32 -11.82 -1.30
C SER A 91 36.25 -12.23 -2.33
N LEU A 92 35.93 -11.35 -3.28
CA LEU A 92 35.09 -11.72 -4.42
C LEU A 92 35.93 -12.53 -5.41
N GLU A 93 35.53 -13.78 -5.66
CA GLU A 93 36.07 -14.59 -6.75
C GLU A 93 35.26 -14.32 -8.04
N PRO A 94 35.88 -14.17 -9.21
CA PRO A 94 35.15 -14.05 -10.47
C PRO A 94 34.36 -15.32 -10.76
N ASP A 95 33.12 -15.16 -11.22
CA ASP A 95 32.29 -16.26 -11.69
C ASP A 95 33.02 -17.03 -12.82
N PRO A 96 33.09 -18.38 -12.77
CA PRO A 96 33.94 -19.17 -13.65
C PRO A 96 33.42 -19.28 -15.10
N GLU A 97 32.16 -18.93 -15.38
CA GLU A 97 31.58 -18.97 -16.73
C GLU A 97 31.64 -17.60 -17.42
N THR A 98 31.34 -16.53 -16.69
CA THR A 98 31.25 -15.15 -17.18
C THR A 98 32.53 -14.33 -16.97
N GLY A 99 33.33 -14.68 -15.96
CA GLY A 99 34.51 -13.91 -15.55
C GLY A 99 34.19 -12.64 -14.77
N LEU A 100 32.92 -12.41 -14.40
CA LEU A 100 32.49 -11.21 -13.67
C LEU A 100 32.55 -11.41 -12.15
N LEU A 101 32.88 -10.33 -11.44
CA LEU A 101 32.60 -10.21 -10.01
C LEU A 101 31.14 -9.77 -9.87
N SER A 102 30.42 -10.28 -8.87
CA SER A 102 29.06 -9.82 -8.58
C SER A 102 28.77 -9.71 -7.10
N TYR A 103 27.78 -8.88 -6.76
CA TYR A 103 27.23 -8.74 -5.43
C TYR A 103 25.72 -8.56 -5.52
N THR A 104 24.97 -9.35 -4.76
CA THR A 104 23.50 -9.32 -4.73
C THR A 104 23.01 -8.71 -3.42
N PHE A 105 22.17 -7.67 -3.53
CA PHE A 105 21.33 -7.19 -2.45
C PHE A 105 20.03 -7.98 -2.45
N GLU A 106 19.74 -8.71 -1.37
CA GLU A 106 18.50 -9.46 -1.18
C GLU A 106 17.51 -8.69 -0.31
N ASN A 107 16.22 -9.03 -0.41
CA ASN A 107 15.10 -8.41 0.32
C ASN A 107 15.08 -6.86 0.27
N VAL A 108 15.27 -6.31 -0.92
CA VAL A 108 15.43 -4.88 -1.16
C VAL A 108 14.10 -4.12 -1.04
N SER A 109 14.11 -3.00 -0.31
CA SER A 109 13.00 -2.02 -0.26
C SER A 109 12.98 -1.16 -1.53
N LEU A 110 12.49 -1.71 -2.65
CA LEU A 110 12.54 -1.11 -3.99
C LEU A 110 11.90 0.27 -4.03
N HIS A 111 10.81 0.47 -3.28
CA HIS A 111 10.12 1.77 -3.20
C HIS A 111 10.92 2.88 -2.51
N THR A 112 12.02 2.55 -1.81
CA THR A 112 12.97 3.53 -1.26
C THR A 112 14.05 3.91 -2.27
N LEU A 113 14.25 3.09 -3.31
CA LEU A 113 15.34 3.21 -4.28
C LEU A 113 14.99 4.02 -5.54
N VAL A 114 13.80 4.64 -5.63
CA VAL A 114 13.31 5.30 -6.86
C VAL A 114 14.27 6.37 -7.39
N ASN A 115 14.92 7.10 -6.48
CA ASN A 115 15.91 8.14 -6.80
C ASN A 115 17.36 7.67 -6.50
N ALA A 116 17.54 6.40 -6.17
CA ALA A 116 18.83 5.88 -5.74
C ALA A 116 19.82 5.71 -6.89
N SER A 117 21.09 5.90 -6.55
CA SER A 117 22.21 5.61 -7.44
C SER A 117 23.37 5.00 -6.67
N TYR A 118 24.14 4.15 -7.35
CA TYR A 118 25.30 3.48 -6.79
C TYR A 118 26.55 3.84 -7.59
N LEU A 119 27.70 3.74 -6.94
CA LEU A 119 29.00 3.68 -7.61
C LEU A 119 29.88 2.62 -6.95
N LEU A 120 30.85 2.12 -7.70
CA LEU A 120 31.85 1.18 -7.23
C LEU A 120 33.10 1.96 -6.84
N GLN A 121 33.48 1.87 -5.56
CA GLN A 121 34.77 2.33 -5.06
C GLN A 121 35.77 1.18 -5.15
N ILE A 122 36.89 1.43 -5.81
CA ILE A 122 37.91 0.44 -6.18
C ILE A 122 39.19 0.81 -5.44
N CYS A 123 39.74 -0.11 -4.63
CA CYS A 123 40.92 0.16 -3.81
C CYS A 123 42.10 -0.76 -4.15
N ASP A 124 43.31 -0.22 -4.10
CA ASP A 124 44.57 -0.90 -4.42
C ASP A 124 45.31 -1.44 -3.17
N ASN A 125 46.46 -2.08 -3.40
CA ASN A 125 47.34 -2.62 -2.35
C ASN A 125 47.93 -1.56 -1.40
N GLU A 126 47.89 -0.27 -1.76
CA GLU A 126 48.36 0.85 -0.95
C GLU A 126 47.20 1.59 -0.25
N ALA A 127 46.00 0.99 -0.27
CA ALA A 127 44.74 1.54 0.22
C ALA A 127 44.38 2.90 -0.41
N GLN A 128 44.85 3.17 -1.63
CA GLN A 128 44.34 4.26 -2.45
C GLN A 128 43.07 3.79 -3.15
N CYS A 129 42.01 4.58 -3.07
CA CYS A 129 40.70 4.25 -3.64
C CYS A 129 40.29 5.25 -4.71
N SER A 130 39.58 4.77 -5.73
CA SER A 130 39.00 5.59 -6.80
C SER A 130 37.58 5.13 -7.11
N ASP A 131 36.70 6.08 -7.42
CA ASP A 131 35.27 5.84 -7.63
C ASP A 131 34.94 5.75 -9.13
N THR A 132 34.04 4.84 -9.51
CA THR A 132 33.43 4.84 -10.85
C THR A 132 32.46 6.00 -11.04
N PRO A 133 31.98 6.26 -12.27
CA PRO A 133 30.74 7.00 -12.47
C PRO A 133 29.58 6.40 -11.67
N SER A 134 28.55 7.20 -11.44
CA SER A 134 27.31 6.81 -10.79
C SER A 134 26.32 6.18 -11.76
N TYR A 135 25.62 5.14 -11.31
CA TYR A 135 24.58 4.43 -12.05
C TYR A 135 23.25 4.51 -11.28
N SER A 136 22.18 4.93 -11.95
CA SER A 136 20.82 4.91 -11.37
C SER A 136 20.25 3.49 -11.39
N VAL A 137 19.47 3.12 -10.37
CA VAL A 137 18.82 1.80 -10.31
C VAL A 137 17.40 1.78 -10.85
N ALA A 138 16.78 2.94 -11.06
CA ALA A 138 15.34 3.08 -11.30
C ALA A 138 14.80 2.19 -12.44
N SER A 139 15.54 2.08 -13.55
CA SER A 139 15.17 1.27 -14.72
C SER A 139 15.17 -0.25 -14.47
N TYR A 140 15.81 -0.70 -13.38
CA TYR A 140 15.96 -2.11 -13.03
C TYR A 140 15.00 -2.55 -11.91
N LEU A 141 14.58 -1.62 -11.06
CA LEU A 141 13.64 -1.89 -9.95
C LEU A 141 12.34 -2.53 -10.43
N THR A 142 11.87 -2.19 -11.64
CA THR A 142 10.65 -2.76 -12.23
C THR A 142 10.72 -4.28 -12.39
N GLY A 143 11.90 -4.84 -12.69
CA GLY A 143 12.09 -6.30 -12.78
C GLY A 143 12.16 -7.00 -11.43
N ALA A 144 12.43 -6.26 -10.35
CA ALA A 144 12.50 -6.78 -8.99
C ALA A 144 11.15 -6.77 -8.27
N ILE A 145 10.10 -6.16 -8.82
CA ILE A 145 8.77 -6.10 -8.19
C ILE A 145 8.28 -7.54 -7.97
N GLY A 146 8.08 -7.91 -6.71
CA GLY A 146 7.49 -9.20 -6.36
C GLY A 146 6.02 -9.25 -6.77
N TYR A 147 5.55 -10.43 -7.18
CA TYR A 147 4.19 -10.60 -7.69
C TYR A 147 3.59 -11.90 -7.17
N LEU A 148 2.49 -11.78 -6.44
CA LEU A 148 1.89 -12.88 -5.70
C LEU A 148 0.44 -13.11 -6.15
N LYS A 149 0.14 -14.37 -6.47
CA LYS A 149 -1.21 -14.89 -6.71
C LYS A 149 -1.51 -16.07 -5.78
N ALA A 150 -2.79 -16.34 -5.56
CA ALA A 150 -3.29 -17.56 -4.94
C ALA A 150 -2.77 -18.80 -5.68
N GLU A 151 -2.64 -19.95 -5.00
CA GLU A 151 -2.13 -21.17 -5.65
C GLU A 151 -3.05 -21.70 -6.76
N VAL A 152 -4.36 -21.54 -6.60
CA VAL A 152 -5.38 -21.98 -7.56
C VAL A 152 -6.33 -20.81 -7.87
N PRO A 153 -5.92 -19.83 -8.71
CA PRO A 153 -6.71 -18.63 -8.91
C PRO A 153 -8.00 -18.94 -9.69
N TRP A 154 -9.14 -18.60 -9.11
CA TRP A 154 -10.44 -18.68 -9.79
C TRP A 154 -10.75 -17.37 -10.55
N VAL A 155 -11.79 -17.39 -11.38
CA VAL A 155 -12.29 -16.15 -12.04
C VAL A 155 -13.01 -15.31 -11.00
N SER A 156 -12.61 -14.05 -10.82
CA SER A 156 -13.11 -13.15 -9.77
C SER A 156 -12.84 -13.63 -8.35
N ASP A 157 -11.67 -14.24 -8.10
CA ASP A 157 -11.27 -14.77 -6.80
C ASP A 157 -11.11 -13.69 -5.69
N GLY A 158 -11.16 -12.40 -6.03
CA GLY A 158 -11.20 -11.30 -5.05
C GLY A 158 -9.85 -10.96 -4.40
N LEU A 159 -8.79 -11.71 -4.71
CA LEU A 159 -7.41 -11.36 -4.35
C LEU A 159 -7.08 -9.93 -4.80
N GLY A 160 -6.29 -9.18 -4.05
CA GLY A 160 -6.06 -7.75 -4.32
C GLY A 160 -7.19 -6.81 -3.89
N TYR A 161 -8.33 -7.30 -3.36
CA TYR A 161 -9.43 -6.45 -2.87
C TYR A 161 -9.26 -6.00 -1.42
N LYS A 162 -8.84 -6.89 -0.52
CA LYS A 162 -8.56 -6.63 0.90
C LYS A 162 -7.37 -7.47 1.35
N MET A 163 -6.48 -6.86 2.13
CA MET A 163 -5.36 -7.54 2.79
C MET A 163 -4.99 -6.83 4.10
N THR A 164 -4.19 -7.50 4.92
CA THR A 164 -3.46 -6.97 6.06
C THR A 164 -2.05 -7.58 6.06
N LEU A 165 -1.06 -6.82 6.51
CA LEU A 165 0.35 -7.22 6.63
C LEU A 165 0.75 -7.01 8.10
N SER A 166 1.57 -7.90 8.65
CA SER A 166 2.14 -7.74 9.99
C SER A 166 3.21 -6.64 10.01
N ALA A 167 3.42 -6.02 11.17
CA ALA A 167 4.38 -4.92 11.31
C ALA A 167 5.84 -5.37 11.07
N ASP A 168 6.17 -6.62 11.40
CA ASP A 168 7.46 -7.25 11.07
C ASP A 168 7.64 -7.56 9.57
N GLY A 169 6.59 -7.40 8.75
CA GLY A 169 6.58 -7.70 7.33
C GLY A 169 6.68 -9.20 6.98
N SER A 170 6.55 -10.12 7.94
CA SER A 170 6.73 -11.57 7.73
C SER A 170 5.49 -12.30 7.21
N THR A 171 4.29 -11.77 7.52
CA THR A 171 3.02 -12.46 7.35
C THR A 171 1.96 -11.53 6.75
N MET A 172 1.18 -12.05 5.80
CA MET A 172 0.12 -11.31 5.11
C MET A 172 -1.13 -12.18 5.04
N ALA A 173 -2.29 -11.62 5.38
CA ALA A 173 -3.58 -12.27 5.18
C ALA A 173 -4.41 -11.52 4.13
N ALA A 174 -5.05 -12.26 3.24
CA ALA A 174 -5.77 -11.73 2.09
C ALA A 174 -7.16 -12.35 1.94
N TYR A 175 -8.13 -11.52 1.60
CA TYR A 175 -9.48 -11.94 1.23
C TYR A 175 -9.49 -12.62 -0.15
N THR A 176 -10.20 -13.74 -0.26
CA THR A 176 -10.74 -14.24 -1.53
C THR A 176 -12.27 -14.22 -1.49
N ALA A 177 -12.93 -14.49 -2.62
CA ALA A 177 -14.39 -14.47 -2.73
C ALA A 177 -15.10 -15.49 -1.81
N THR A 178 -14.38 -16.47 -1.28
CA THR A 178 -14.89 -17.54 -0.41
C THR A 178 -14.14 -17.63 0.93
N ASP A 179 -12.83 -17.35 0.94
CA ASP A 179 -11.91 -17.77 2.01
C ASP A 179 -10.93 -16.65 2.39
N VAL A 180 -10.00 -16.95 3.31
CA VAL A 180 -8.86 -16.08 3.63
C VAL A 180 -7.57 -16.85 3.45
N LEU A 181 -6.71 -16.37 2.56
CA LEU A 181 -5.38 -16.91 2.33
C LEU A 181 -4.38 -16.22 3.26
N VAL A 182 -3.55 -17.01 3.93
CA VAL A 182 -2.40 -16.51 4.70
C VAL A 182 -1.12 -16.88 3.97
N PHE A 183 -0.26 -15.89 3.76
CA PHE A 183 1.05 -16.02 3.17
C PHE A 183 2.12 -15.62 4.20
N SER A 184 3.30 -16.23 4.11
CA SER A 184 4.46 -15.83 4.91
C SER A 184 5.78 -16.06 4.18
N HIS A 185 6.85 -15.46 4.67
CA HIS A 185 8.24 -15.77 4.31
C HIS A 185 9.11 -15.89 5.57
N GLU A 186 10.23 -16.62 5.48
CA GLU A 186 11.13 -16.89 6.61
C GLU A 186 12.37 -15.98 6.57
N GLY A 187 12.19 -14.72 6.15
CA GLY A 187 13.25 -13.70 6.04
C GLY A 187 14.05 -13.72 4.73
N ASP A 188 13.79 -14.68 3.84
CA ASP A 188 14.39 -14.81 2.50
C ASP A 188 13.66 -14.00 1.41
N GLY A 189 12.56 -13.33 1.77
CA GLY A 189 11.69 -12.61 0.85
C GLY A 189 10.84 -13.50 -0.06
N GLN A 190 10.89 -14.83 0.09
CA GLN A 190 10.16 -15.78 -0.75
C GLN A 190 8.81 -16.13 -0.12
N TRP A 191 7.79 -15.35 -0.47
CA TRP A 191 6.43 -15.53 0.02
C TRP A 191 5.78 -16.82 -0.52
N GLN A 192 5.20 -17.60 0.39
CA GLN A 192 4.46 -18.84 0.10
C GLN A 192 3.09 -18.82 0.77
N GLN A 193 2.09 -19.43 0.14
CA GLN A 193 0.79 -19.67 0.77
C GLN A 193 0.96 -20.69 1.91
N GLN A 194 0.68 -20.26 3.12
CA GLN A 194 0.88 -21.03 4.36
C GLN A 194 -0.42 -21.69 4.83
N ALA A 195 -1.56 -21.00 4.69
CA ALA A 195 -2.87 -21.50 5.09
C ALA A 195 -3.99 -20.94 4.22
N GLU A 196 -5.09 -21.69 4.18
CA GLU A 196 -6.39 -21.30 3.62
C GLU A 196 -7.42 -21.47 4.74
N LEU A 197 -7.98 -20.36 5.20
CA LEU A 197 -8.94 -20.31 6.30
C LEU A 197 -10.34 -20.23 5.69
N VAL A 198 -11.09 -21.32 5.81
CA VAL A 198 -12.43 -21.49 5.24
C VAL A 198 -13.47 -21.40 6.35
N HIS A 199 -14.50 -20.57 6.19
CA HIS A 199 -15.68 -20.59 7.07
C HIS A 199 -16.94 -21.02 6.30
N ALA A 200 -17.49 -22.16 6.69
CA ALA A 200 -18.52 -22.87 5.91
C ALA A 200 -19.92 -22.26 6.05
N MET A 201 -20.23 -21.25 5.23
CA MET A 201 -21.59 -20.70 5.10
C MET A 201 -22.09 -20.78 3.64
N SER A 202 -23.22 -21.46 3.45
CA SER A 202 -23.75 -21.90 2.15
C SER A 202 -24.66 -20.86 1.49
N GLY A 203 -24.10 -19.72 1.07
CA GLY A 203 -24.83 -18.69 0.34
C GLY A 203 -23.94 -17.84 -0.57
N ASN A 204 -24.50 -17.31 -1.66
CA ASN A 204 -23.79 -16.53 -2.69
C ASN A 204 -23.30 -15.12 -2.23
N ASN A 205 -23.14 -14.89 -0.93
CA ASN A 205 -22.89 -13.58 -0.34
C ASN A 205 -22.07 -13.66 0.96
N SER A 206 -21.11 -14.59 1.04
CA SER A 206 -20.23 -14.67 2.22
C SER A 206 -19.39 -13.42 2.35
N ALA A 207 -19.57 -12.67 3.44
CA ALA A 207 -18.80 -11.47 3.75
C ALA A 207 -17.51 -11.78 4.53
N TYR A 208 -17.01 -13.01 4.43
CA TYR A 208 -15.94 -13.54 5.25
C TYR A 208 -14.60 -12.97 4.80
N GLY A 209 -13.78 -12.45 5.72
CA GLY A 209 -12.52 -11.78 5.37
C GLY A 209 -12.64 -10.39 4.74
N LEU A 210 -13.84 -9.79 4.63
CA LEU A 210 -13.97 -8.43 4.08
C LEU A 210 -13.37 -7.32 4.95
N ALA A 211 -13.02 -7.64 6.20
CA ALA A 211 -12.05 -6.95 7.02
C ALA A 211 -11.15 -7.99 7.72
N LEU A 212 -9.84 -7.68 7.78
CA LEU A 212 -8.75 -8.54 8.27
C LEU A 212 -7.77 -7.66 9.03
N THR A 213 -7.16 -8.17 10.10
CA THR A 213 -6.07 -7.50 10.81
C THR A 213 -5.15 -8.51 11.49
N LEU A 214 -3.83 -8.31 11.37
CA LEU A 214 -2.80 -9.10 12.03
C LEU A 214 -2.27 -8.39 13.28
N SER A 215 -1.66 -9.15 14.19
CA SER A 215 -0.71 -8.64 15.19
C SER A 215 0.63 -8.29 14.55
N ASP A 216 1.45 -7.52 15.24
CA ASP A 216 2.74 -7.02 14.74
C ASP A 216 3.72 -8.14 14.38
N ASP A 217 3.65 -9.24 15.13
CA ASP A 217 4.45 -10.47 14.97
C ASP A 217 3.85 -11.47 13.97
N GLY A 218 2.73 -11.12 13.32
CA GLY A 218 2.04 -11.97 12.35
C GLY A 218 1.40 -13.25 12.91
N ASN A 219 1.40 -13.48 14.22
CA ASN A 219 0.95 -14.76 14.80
C ASN A 219 -0.52 -14.78 15.24
N THR A 220 -1.20 -13.64 15.32
CA THR A 220 -2.65 -13.55 15.60
C THR A 220 -3.35 -12.84 14.45
N LEU A 221 -4.40 -13.46 13.91
CA LEU A 221 -5.19 -12.93 12.79
C LEU A 221 -6.67 -12.85 13.21
N ALA A 222 -7.25 -11.66 13.15
CA ALA A 222 -8.70 -11.48 13.28
C ALA A 222 -9.36 -11.34 11.89
N VAL A 223 -10.47 -12.05 11.69
CA VAL A 223 -11.19 -12.18 10.42
C VAL A 223 -12.66 -11.86 10.61
N SER A 224 -13.18 -10.86 9.90
CA SER A 224 -14.60 -10.52 10.00
C SER A 224 -15.50 -11.46 9.21
N HIS A 225 -16.72 -11.68 9.70
CA HIS A 225 -17.86 -12.15 8.89
C HIS A 225 -19.08 -11.28 9.20
N TYR A 226 -19.18 -10.07 8.63
CA TYR A 226 -20.29 -9.17 8.98
C TYR A 226 -21.65 -9.65 8.43
N GLY A 227 -21.62 -10.53 7.43
CA GLY A 227 -22.75 -11.28 6.88
C GLY A 227 -22.88 -12.66 7.53
N GLU A 228 -22.69 -12.76 8.85
CA GLU A 228 -22.96 -13.96 9.64
C GLU A 228 -24.39 -13.88 10.21
N HIS A 229 -25.14 -14.99 10.17
CA HIS A 229 -26.61 -15.02 10.28
C HIS A 229 -27.14 -15.75 11.53
N SER A 230 -26.32 -16.43 12.31
CA SER A 230 -26.76 -17.15 13.51
C SER A 230 -27.28 -16.21 14.61
N ALA A 231 -28.14 -16.72 15.49
CA ALA A 231 -28.50 -16.06 16.74
C ALA A 231 -27.51 -16.31 17.89
N ALA A 232 -26.31 -16.83 17.60
CA ALA A 232 -25.25 -16.95 18.60
C ALA A 232 -24.85 -15.57 19.16
N SER A 233 -24.35 -15.54 20.39
CA SER A 233 -24.09 -14.31 21.15
C SER A 233 -22.87 -14.48 22.05
N GLY A 234 -22.17 -13.38 22.32
CA GLY A 234 -20.95 -13.39 23.12
C GLY A 234 -19.81 -14.15 22.45
N ILE A 235 -19.01 -14.83 23.26
CA ILE A 235 -17.75 -15.47 22.84
C ILE A 235 -17.91 -16.99 22.89
N ASP A 236 -17.42 -17.67 21.85
CA ASP A 236 -17.54 -19.11 21.61
C ASP A 236 -18.98 -19.65 21.72
N GLY A 237 -19.95 -18.78 21.43
CA GLY A 237 -21.36 -19.10 21.37
C GLY A 237 -21.64 -20.17 20.32
N LEU A 238 -22.48 -21.16 20.67
CA LEU A 238 -22.78 -22.28 19.79
C LEU A 238 -23.44 -21.80 18.49
N GLN A 239 -22.71 -21.95 17.38
CA GLN A 239 -23.14 -21.60 16.04
C GLN A 239 -24.18 -22.61 15.51
N THR A 240 -25.42 -22.58 16.02
CA THR A 240 -26.50 -23.43 15.51
C THR A 240 -27.12 -22.82 14.25
N TYR A 241 -26.78 -23.36 13.09
CA TYR A 241 -27.43 -23.02 11.83
C TYR A 241 -28.54 -24.03 11.51
N SER A 242 -29.79 -23.57 11.52
CA SER A 242 -30.93 -24.34 11.00
C SER A 242 -31.70 -23.50 9.99
N HIS A 243 -31.35 -23.69 8.71
CA HIS A 243 -32.03 -23.13 7.52
C HIS A 243 -32.04 -21.60 7.36
N CYS A 244 -31.01 -20.89 7.83
CA CYS A 244 -30.86 -19.48 7.45
C CYS A 244 -30.54 -19.34 5.96
N ASP A 245 -31.24 -18.45 5.25
CA ASP A 245 -31.09 -18.17 3.81
C ASP A 245 -31.36 -19.36 2.85
N ASP A 246 -32.14 -20.38 3.25
CA ASP A 246 -32.54 -21.47 2.34
C ASP A 246 -33.62 -21.05 1.30
N GLY A 247 -34.21 -19.88 1.48
CA GLY A 247 -35.27 -19.31 0.65
C GLY A 247 -36.69 -19.58 1.14
N ASP A 248 -36.86 -20.29 2.27
CA ASP A 248 -38.12 -20.61 2.91
C ASP A 248 -38.20 -19.99 4.33
N PRO A 249 -38.84 -18.82 4.48
CA PRO A 249 -38.91 -18.12 5.77
C PRO A 249 -39.78 -18.82 6.82
N GLU A 250 -40.41 -19.97 6.50
CA GLU A 250 -41.02 -20.84 7.52
C GLU A 250 -39.98 -21.77 8.21
N ASN A 251 -38.78 -21.93 7.63
CA ASN A 251 -37.68 -22.74 8.18
C ASN A 251 -36.61 -21.94 8.93
N ASP A 252 -36.57 -20.60 8.79
CA ASP A 252 -35.64 -19.67 9.45
C ASP A 252 -35.72 -19.75 11.01
N VAL A 253 -35.04 -20.74 11.60
CA VAL A 253 -34.98 -20.93 13.06
C VAL A 253 -33.62 -20.50 13.57
N ASN A 254 -33.61 -19.54 14.51
CA ASN A 254 -32.44 -18.91 15.11
C ASN A 254 -31.57 -18.08 14.14
N CYS A 255 -32.21 -17.40 13.18
CA CYS A 255 -31.55 -16.53 12.20
C CYS A 255 -31.69 -15.03 12.56
N LEU A 256 -30.57 -14.32 12.61
CA LEU A 256 -30.42 -12.87 12.75
C LEU A 256 -29.54 -12.36 11.60
N ASP A 257 -30.13 -12.09 10.43
CA ASP A 257 -29.41 -11.78 9.20
C ASP A 257 -28.43 -10.61 9.37
N ASN A 258 -27.22 -10.74 8.84
CA ASN A 258 -26.17 -9.72 8.96
C ASN A 258 -25.99 -9.21 10.40
N SER A 259 -26.13 -10.10 11.39
CA SER A 259 -25.78 -9.79 12.78
C SER A 259 -24.27 -9.70 12.93
N GLY A 260 -23.55 -10.59 12.26
CA GLY A 260 -22.11 -10.55 12.07
C GLY A 260 -21.31 -11.17 13.22
N ALA A 261 -20.09 -11.57 12.89
CA ALA A 261 -19.12 -12.18 13.81
C ALA A 261 -17.67 -11.77 13.45
N VAL A 262 -16.73 -12.11 14.32
CA VAL A 262 -15.29 -12.06 14.07
C VAL A 262 -14.68 -13.38 14.56
N PHE A 263 -13.80 -13.97 13.76
CA PHE A 263 -13.05 -15.18 14.08
C PHE A 263 -11.60 -14.79 14.38
N VAL A 264 -11.02 -15.33 15.45
CA VAL A 264 -9.61 -15.11 15.81
C VAL A 264 -8.84 -16.40 15.59
N TYR A 265 -7.78 -16.34 14.80
CA TYR A 265 -6.87 -17.44 14.52
C TYR A 265 -5.49 -17.15 15.12
N SER A 266 -4.75 -18.21 15.49
CA SER A 266 -3.34 -18.09 15.85
C SER A 266 -2.45 -19.09 15.10
N ARG A 267 -1.24 -18.64 14.75
CA ARG A 267 -0.13 -19.45 14.23
C ARG A 267 0.61 -20.11 15.39
N ASP A 268 0.82 -21.42 15.31
CA ASP A 268 1.71 -22.12 16.24
C ASP A 268 3.20 -22.07 15.79
N SER A 269 4.11 -22.54 16.65
CA SER A 269 5.54 -22.57 16.34
C SER A 269 5.94 -23.54 15.21
N GLY A 270 4.99 -24.35 14.71
CA GLY A 270 5.16 -25.18 13.51
C GLY A 270 4.57 -24.55 12.25
N GLY A 271 4.04 -23.32 12.33
CA GLY A 271 3.38 -22.64 11.22
C GLY A 271 1.96 -23.15 10.93
N SER A 272 1.30 -23.86 11.85
CA SER A 272 -0.10 -24.25 11.68
C SER A 272 -1.03 -23.16 12.23
N TRP A 273 -2.00 -22.74 11.43
CA TRP A 273 -3.05 -21.81 11.84
C TRP A 273 -4.26 -22.58 12.41
N SER A 274 -4.82 -22.09 13.52
CA SER A 274 -6.01 -22.67 14.14
C SER A 274 -6.93 -21.60 14.74
N GLU A 275 -8.24 -21.82 14.67
CA GLU A 275 -9.25 -20.95 15.30
C GLU A 275 -9.11 -21.03 16.83
N GLN A 276 -9.03 -19.86 17.47
CA GLN A 276 -8.88 -19.70 18.91
C GLN A 276 -10.15 -19.13 19.56
N ALA A 277 -10.92 -18.33 18.83
CA ALA A 277 -12.18 -17.78 19.33
C ALA A 277 -13.15 -17.40 18.21
N TYR A 278 -14.44 -17.58 18.49
CA TYR A 278 -15.56 -16.96 17.78
C TYR A 278 -16.10 -15.81 18.63
N ILE A 279 -16.04 -14.59 18.11
CA ILE A 279 -16.43 -13.36 18.82
C ILE A 279 -17.67 -12.76 18.17
N LYS A 280 -18.70 -12.53 18.98
CA LYS A 280 -19.93 -11.84 18.60
C LYS A 280 -20.39 -10.91 19.71
N ALA A 281 -21.23 -9.93 19.37
CA ALA A 281 -21.86 -9.07 20.37
C ALA A 281 -22.70 -9.89 21.36
N ASP A 282 -22.69 -9.51 22.64
CA ASP A 282 -23.54 -10.14 23.69
C ASP A 282 -25.04 -10.05 23.38
N ALA A 283 -25.44 -8.97 22.70
CA ALA A 283 -26.80 -8.71 22.25
C ALA A 283 -26.81 -8.53 20.72
N PRO A 284 -26.70 -9.62 19.94
CA PRO A 284 -26.67 -9.56 18.48
C PRO A 284 -27.98 -9.00 17.94
N ARG A 285 -27.91 -8.26 16.83
CA ARG A 285 -29.07 -7.61 16.20
C ARG A 285 -29.08 -7.92 14.71
N LYS A 286 -30.26 -8.20 14.15
CA LYS A 286 -30.47 -8.27 12.69
C LYS A 286 -30.02 -6.95 12.06
N GLY A 287 -29.16 -7.02 11.05
CA GLY A 287 -28.56 -5.87 10.39
C GLY A 287 -27.51 -5.12 11.22
N GLY A 288 -27.03 -5.65 12.36
CA GLY A 288 -25.99 -5.03 13.17
C GLY A 288 -24.68 -4.82 12.42
N ASN A 289 -24.35 -5.71 11.48
CA ASN A 289 -23.09 -5.73 10.74
C ASN A 289 -21.87 -5.72 11.68
N PHE A 290 -21.89 -6.51 12.76
CA PHE A 290 -20.74 -6.67 13.65
C PHE A 290 -19.56 -7.25 12.86
N GLY A 291 -18.35 -6.72 13.04
CA GLY A 291 -17.20 -7.07 12.22
C GLY A 291 -17.07 -6.25 10.92
N ARG A 292 -17.92 -5.24 10.66
CA ARG A 292 -17.86 -4.48 9.40
C ARG A 292 -16.53 -3.72 9.20
N SER A 293 -15.86 -3.41 10.29
CA SER A 293 -14.46 -3.03 10.38
C SER A 293 -13.88 -3.64 11.67
N ILE A 294 -12.59 -3.97 11.66
CA ILE A 294 -11.87 -4.53 12.82
C ILE A 294 -10.47 -3.92 12.88
N ALA A 295 -9.90 -3.81 14.07
CA ALA A 295 -8.51 -3.40 14.29
C ALA A 295 -7.97 -4.09 15.55
N LEU A 296 -6.73 -4.58 15.50
CA LEU A 296 -6.08 -5.37 16.54
C LEU A 296 -4.82 -4.65 17.03
N GLY A 297 -4.59 -4.63 18.34
CA GLY A 297 -3.35 -4.11 18.93
C GLY A 297 -2.16 -5.02 18.65
N ALA A 298 -0.95 -4.45 18.72
CA ALA A 298 0.31 -5.08 18.33
C ALA A 298 0.54 -6.48 18.92
N ASN A 299 0.15 -6.67 20.18
CA ASN A 299 0.32 -7.91 20.92
C ASN A 299 -0.79 -8.96 20.70
N GLY A 300 -1.76 -8.69 19.81
CA GLY A 300 -2.89 -9.59 19.54
C GLY A 300 -3.95 -9.68 20.63
N ASN A 301 -3.90 -8.82 21.67
CA ASN A 301 -4.77 -8.94 22.85
C ASN A 301 -5.88 -7.90 22.98
N VAL A 302 -5.87 -6.82 22.18
CA VAL A 302 -6.94 -5.80 22.19
C VAL A 302 -7.55 -5.74 20.80
N LEU A 303 -8.83 -6.10 20.68
CA LEU A 303 -9.56 -6.12 19.42
C LEU A 303 -10.73 -5.13 19.46
N ALA A 304 -10.70 -4.16 18.55
CA ALA A 304 -11.81 -3.25 18.29
C ALA A 304 -12.67 -3.78 17.12
N VAL A 305 -13.99 -3.75 17.26
CA VAL A 305 -14.95 -4.29 16.28
C VAL A 305 -16.08 -3.31 15.99
N GLY A 306 -16.16 -2.83 14.75
CA GLY A 306 -17.22 -1.94 14.28
C GLY A 306 -18.55 -2.67 14.03
N SER A 307 -19.64 -2.07 14.51
CA SER A 307 -21.03 -2.51 14.33
C SER A 307 -21.90 -1.31 13.90
N PRO A 308 -21.75 -0.83 12.64
CA PRO A 308 -22.42 0.38 12.17
C PRO A 308 -23.94 0.26 12.05
N GLY A 309 -24.50 -0.94 12.14
CA GLY A 309 -25.93 -1.18 12.22
C GLY A 309 -26.51 -1.11 13.64
N TYR A 310 -25.68 -0.87 14.66
CA TYR A 310 -26.14 -0.79 16.05
C TYR A 310 -27.12 0.38 16.28
N GLY A 311 -28.10 0.14 17.15
CA GLY A 311 -29.10 1.11 17.58
C GLY A 311 -30.22 1.34 16.56
N ASP A 312 -31.42 1.64 17.07
CA ASP A 312 -32.66 1.64 16.26
C ASP A 312 -32.71 2.78 15.21
N ASN A 313 -31.79 3.74 15.28
CA ASN A 313 -31.59 4.83 14.32
C ASN A 313 -30.27 4.70 13.53
N LEU A 314 -29.63 3.53 13.55
CA LEU A 314 -28.28 3.30 13.00
C LEU A 314 -27.24 4.27 13.59
N THR A 315 -27.20 4.39 14.92
CA THR A 315 -26.17 5.20 15.60
C THR A 315 -24.77 4.61 15.36
N GLY A 316 -24.71 3.28 15.23
CA GLY A 316 -23.47 2.52 15.17
C GLY A 316 -22.79 2.41 16.53
N ALA A 317 -21.83 1.50 16.60
CA ALA A 317 -21.01 1.28 17.78
C ALA A 317 -19.63 0.69 17.40
N VAL A 318 -18.66 0.83 18.28
CA VAL A 318 -17.43 0.04 18.29
C VAL A 318 -17.38 -0.73 19.60
N TYR A 319 -17.26 -2.05 19.50
CA TYR A 319 -17.08 -2.95 20.63
C TYR A 319 -15.59 -3.16 20.86
N LEU A 320 -15.17 -3.24 22.12
CA LEU A 320 -13.79 -3.47 22.52
C LEU A 320 -13.70 -4.80 23.25
N PHE A 321 -12.77 -5.65 22.84
CA PHE A 321 -12.51 -6.95 23.44
C PHE A 321 -11.06 -7.04 23.91
N GLU A 322 -10.86 -7.65 25.07
CA GLU A 322 -9.55 -7.93 25.65
C GLU A 322 -9.36 -9.44 25.83
N ARG A 323 -8.17 -9.91 25.44
CA ARG A 323 -7.70 -11.29 25.64
C ARG A 323 -6.81 -11.34 26.88
N ASN A 324 -7.15 -12.24 27.80
CA ASN A 324 -6.30 -12.60 28.93
C ASN A 324 -5.96 -14.10 28.82
N ASP A 325 -4.68 -14.41 28.65
CA ASP A 325 -4.19 -15.75 28.29
C ASP A 325 -4.87 -16.30 27.00
N SER A 326 -5.74 -17.31 27.12
CA SER A 326 -6.56 -17.83 26.01
C SER A 326 -7.88 -17.11 25.84
N ASP A 327 -8.38 -16.43 26.88
CA ASP A 327 -9.79 -16.15 27.04
C ASP A 327 -10.08 -14.70 26.62
N TRP A 328 -10.95 -14.54 25.63
CA TRP A 328 -11.47 -13.23 25.23
C TRP A 328 -12.63 -12.80 26.13
N SER A 329 -12.77 -11.49 26.31
CA SER A 329 -13.91 -10.87 27.02
C SER A 329 -14.24 -9.50 26.41
N GLN A 330 -15.52 -9.11 26.43
CA GLN A 330 -15.93 -7.77 26.01
C GLN A 330 -15.61 -6.76 27.13
N ALA A 331 -14.68 -5.84 26.86
CA ALA A 331 -14.20 -4.85 27.82
C ALA A 331 -15.07 -3.58 27.85
N ASP A 332 -15.49 -3.07 26.67
CA ASP A 332 -16.31 -1.85 26.56
C ASP A 332 -17.13 -1.81 25.26
N ILE A 333 -18.07 -0.86 25.16
CA ILE A 333 -18.80 -0.52 23.92
C ILE A 333 -18.96 1.00 23.78
N ILE A 334 -18.34 1.56 22.74
CA ILE A 334 -18.49 2.97 22.35
C ILE A 334 -19.70 3.08 21.41
N ILE A 335 -20.78 3.70 21.88
CA ILE A 335 -22.02 3.88 21.10
C ILE A 335 -22.07 5.29 20.49
N GLY A 336 -22.42 5.41 19.21
CA GLY A 336 -22.61 6.70 18.56
C GLY A 336 -23.74 7.53 19.18
N GLN A 337 -23.56 8.85 19.28
CA GLN A 337 -24.61 9.76 19.75
C GLN A 337 -25.79 9.82 18.76
N THR A 338 -26.95 10.38 19.15
CA THR A 338 -28.20 10.28 18.37
C THR A 338 -28.18 11.00 17.00
N ASN A 339 -27.20 11.88 16.77
CA ASN A 339 -26.92 12.55 15.50
C ASN A 339 -25.75 11.91 14.71
N VAL A 340 -24.98 11.02 15.34
CA VAL A 340 -23.94 10.20 14.71
C VAL A 340 -24.64 9.09 13.95
N ARG A 341 -24.28 8.87 12.69
CA ARG A 341 -24.82 7.76 11.90
C ARG A 341 -23.72 6.77 11.55
N GLN A 342 -23.94 5.53 11.95
CA GLN A 342 -23.16 4.37 11.56
C GLN A 342 -21.69 4.47 12.01
N LEU A 343 -21.45 4.88 13.26
CA LEU A 343 -20.13 4.79 13.89
C LEU A 343 -19.57 3.36 13.81
N GLY A 344 -18.26 3.24 13.56
CA GLY A 344 -17.62 1.94 13.34
C GLY A 344 -17.71 1.48 11.88
N ARG A 345 -17.91 2.40 10.94
CA ARG A 345 -17.89 2.09 9.50
C ARG A 345 -16.49 1.75 9.01
N SER A 346 -15.50 2.47 9.54
CA SER A 346 -14.06 2.27 9.47
C SER A 346 -13.49 2.60 10.85
N ILE A 347 -12.46 1.88 11.30
CA ILE A 347 -11.77 2.12 12.57
C ILE A 347 -10.26 1.93 12.39
N ALA A 348 -9.46 2.55 13.25
CA ALA A 348 -8.04 2.27 13.42
C ALA A 348 -7.69 2.32 14.91
N LEU A 349 -6.87 1.38 15.37
CA LEU A 349 -6.41 1.23 16.75
C LEU A 349 -4.88 1.32 16.74
N ASN A 350 -4.27 1.91 17.77
CA ASN A 350 -2.82 1.98 17.88
C ASN A 350 -2.23 0.71 18.54
N ALA A 351 -0.90 0.56 18.51
CA ALA A 351 -0.20 -0.66 18.92
C ALA A 351 -0.51 -1.12 20.35
N ASP A 352 -0.57 -0.20 21.33
CA ASP A 352 -0.87 -0.56 22.73
C ASP A 352 -2.38 -0.75 23.03
N GLY A 353 -3.25 -0.54 22.04
CA GLY A 353 -4.70 -0.70 22.18
C GLY A 353 -5.39 0.42 22.97
N THR A 354 -4.71 1.50 23.34
CA THR A 354 -5.27 2.56 24.20
C THR A 354 -5.91 3.73 23.45
N ARG A 355 -5.83 3.76 22.10
CA ARG A 355 -6.33 4.87 21.29
C ARG A 355 -6.96 4.38 19.99
N LEU A 356 -8.18 4.87 19.74
CA LEU A 356 -9.05 4.43 18.66
C LEU A 356 -9.53 5.64 17.85
N ALA A 357 -9.38 5.60 16.52
CA ALA A 357 -10.12 6.45 15.60
C ALA A 357 -11.30 5.67 15.01
N ALA A 358 -12.48 6.27 14.96
CA ALA A 358 -13.69 5.64 14.40
C ALA A 358 -14.48 6.60 13.50
N ALA A 359 -14.81 6.15 12.30
CA ALA A 359 -15.56 6.91 11.30
C ALA A 359 -17.07 6.58 11.31
N GLU A 360 -17.87 7.59 10.97
CA GLU A 360 -19.27 7.46 10.53
C GLU A 360 -19.38 6.83 9.12
N ALA A 361 -20.60 6.55 8.67
CA ALA A 361 -20.81 6.24 7.26
C ALA A 361 -20.53 7.47 6.37
N PRO A 362 -19.80 7.31 5.25
CA PRO A 362 -19.51 8.38 4.31
C PRO A 362 -20.78 9.09 3.84
N ASN A 363 -20.79 10.40 4.01
CA ASN A 363 -21.84 11.31 3.59
C ASN A 363 -21.31 12.76 3.62
N VAL A 364 -22.14 13.72 3.17
CA VAL A 364 -21.83 15.16 3.03
C VAL A 364 -21.37 15.84 4.33
N SER A 365 -21.48 15.19 5.49
CA SER A 365 -20.95 15.68 6.78
C SER A 365 -20.33 14.57 7.64
N SER A 366 -19.85 13.49 7.01
CA SER A 366 -19.18 12.39 7.70
C SER A 366 -17.97 12.87 8.51
N SER A 367 -17.85 12.33 9.73
CA SER A 367 -16.87 12.72 10.74
C SER A 367 -16.08 11.52 11.25
N VAL A 368 -14.88 11.79 11.77
CA VAL A 368 -14.04 10.82 12.47
C VAL A 368 -13.90 11.25 13.91
N TYR A 369 -14.11 10.34 14.85
CA TYR A 369 -14.00 10.59 16.28
C TYR A 369 -12.76 9.86 16.80
N VAL A 370 -11.96 10.55 17.61
CA VAL A 370 -10.83 9.92 18.30
C VAL A 370 -11.18 9.72 19.77
N PHE A 371 -10.98 8.51 20.26
CA PHE A 371 -11.16 8.09 21.63
C PHE A 371 -9.82 7.65 22.22
N ALA A 372 -9.66 7.82 23.52
CA ALA A 372 -8.52 7.28 24.26
C ALA A 372 -8.98 6.66 25.58
N LEU A 373 -8.34 5.56 25.97
CA LEU A 373 -8.56 4.84 27.21
C LEU A 373 -7.98 5.64 28.38
N GLN A 374 -8.85 6.15 29.25
CA GLN A 374 -8.48 6.96 30.41
C GLN A 374 -9.04 6.30 31.68
N THR A 375 -8.15 5.84 32.56
CA THR A 375 -8.54 5.16 33.82
C THR A 375 -9.54 4.01 33.61
N GLY A 376 -9.33 3.21 32.56
CA GLY A 376 -10.19 2.05 32.23
C GLY A 376 -11.53 2.39 31.58
N ASN A 377 -11.72 3.60 31.06
CA ASN A 377 -12.92 4.01 30.33
C ASN A 377 -12.52 4.67 29.00
N TRP A 378 -13.21 4.38 27.90
CA TRP A 378 -12.97 5.06 26.64
C TRP A 378 -13.61 6.46 26.61
N VAL A 379 -12.78 7.49 26.41
CA VAL A 379 -13.21 8.90 26.41
C VAL A 379 -13.00 9.51 25.03
N GLU A 380 -14.05 10.11 24.47
CA GLU A 380 -13.95 10.92 23.24
C GLU A 380 -13.02 12.12 23.50
N GLN A 381 -11.91 12.18 22.78
CA GLN A 381 -11.00 13.32 22.82
C GLN A 381 -11.45 14.42 21.87
N GLN A 382 -11.77 14.06 20.63
CA GLN A 382 -12.05 15.05 19.58
C GLN A 382 -12.86 14.47 18.42
N LYS A 383 -13.79 15.27 17.90
CA LYS A 383 -14.45 15.09 16.60
C LYS A 383 -13.67 15.84 15.52
N LEU A 384 -13.25 15.12 14.49
CA LEU A 384 -12.55 15.61 13.31
C LEU A 384 -13.52 15.67 12.11
N THR A 385 -13.44 16.74 11.33
CA THR A 385 -14.30 17.00 10.17
C THR A 385 -13.47 17.42 8.95
N PRO A 386 -13.95 17.17 7.72
CA PRO A 386 -13.27 17.67 6.51
C PRO A 386 -13.23 19.21 6.49
N PRO A 387 -12.23 19.81 5.79
CA PRO A 387 -12.18 21.26 5.59
C PRO A 387 -13.30 21.75 4.67
N SER A 388 -13.99 22.80 5.12
CA SER A 388 -15.08 23.53 4.43
C SER A 388 -16.40 22.78 4.16
N VAL A 389 -17.52 23.48 4.34
CA VAL A 389 -18.88 22.95 4.13
C VAL A 389 -19.28 23.16 2.67
N GLY A 390 -19.43 22.07 1.90
CA GLY A 390 -19.89 22.11 0.50
C GLY A 390 -19.01 21.34 -0.48
N ILE A 391 -17.80 20.96 -0.08
CA ILE A 391 -17.05 19.89 -0.73
C ILE A 391 -17.80 18.59 -0.44
N THR A 392 -18.07 17.79 -1.47
CA THR A 392 -18.71 16.48 -1.32
C THR A 392 -17.65 15.40 -1.46
N GLY A 393 -17.26 14.83 -0.34
CA GLY A 393 -16.32 13.74 -0.19
C GLY A 393 -16.86 12.64 0.71
N ASP A 394 -16.06 11.60 0.87
CA ASP A 394 -16.32 10.39 1.65
C ASP A 394 -15.30 10.30 2.80
N PHE A 395 -15.20 11.40 3.58
CA PHE A 395 -14.25 11.56 4.68
C PHE A 395 -14.40 10.44 5.74
N GLY A 396 -13.30 9.73 5.99
CA GLY A 396 -13.26 8.60 6.93
C GLY A 396 -13.54 7.23 6.28
N THR A 397 -13.48 7.09 4.94
CA THR A 397 -13.64 5.76 4.31
C THR A 397 -12.57 4.74 4.70
N ALA A 398 -11.36 5.22 4.98
CA ALA A 398 -10.26 4.43 5.49
C ALA A 398 -9.47 5.29 6.48
N LEU A 399 -8.96 4.65 7.52
CA LEU A 399 -8.19 5.25 8.60
C LEU A 399 -6.89 4.44 8.77
N ALA A 400 -5.79 5.13 9.06
CA ALA A 400 -4.56 4.50 9.55
C ALA A 400 -4.01 5.34 10.70
N LEU A 401 -3.58 4.70 11.78
CA LEU A 401 -3.08 5.34 13.00
C LEU A 401 -1.71 4.75 13.31
N SER A 402 -0.73 5.59 13.65
CA SER A 402 0.62 5.14 14.04
C SER A 402 0.60 4.40 15.39
N ASP A 403 1.62 3.59 15.66
CA ASP A 403 1.74 2.74 16.84
C ASP A 403 1.67 3.54 18.15
N ASP A 404 2.34 4.70 18.15
CA ASP A 404 2.34 5.66 19.26
C ASP A 404 0.99 6.40 19.41
N GLY A 405 0.06 6.19 18.48
CA GLY A 405 -1.26 6.80 18.45
C GLY A 405 -1.27 8.28 18.08
N ASN A 406 -0.14 8.88 17.69
CA ASN A 406 -0.06 10.34 17.53
C ASN A 406 -0.24 10.83 16.08
N THR A 407 -0.14 9.97 15.07
CA THR A 407 -0.29 10.33 13.66
C THR A 407 -1.49 9.58 13.06
N LEU A 408 -2.52 10.31 12.61
CA LEU A 408 -3.74 9.75 12.04
C LEU A 408 -3.91 10.19 10.59
N ALA A 409 -3.93 9.24 9.67
CA ALA A 409 -4.30 9.44 8.27
C ALA A 409 -5.78 9.13 8.06
N ILE A 410 -6.51 10.08 7.46
CA ILE A 410 -7.94 9.97 7.16
C ILE A 410 -8.14 10.09 5.65
N ALA A 411 -8.60 9.04 5.00
CA ALA A 411 -8.94 9.08 3.60
C ALA A 411 -10.24 9.86 3.34
N ASP A 412 -10.24 10.67 2.29
CA ASP A 412 -11.43 11.21 1.63
C ASP A 412 -11.32 10.91 0.13
N HIS A 413 -11.63 9.68 -0.26
CA HIS A 413 -11.36 9.21 -1.62
C HIS A 413 -12.33 9.76 -2.70
N ALA A 414 -13.42 10.42 -2.28
CA ALA A 414 -14.42 11.02 -3.17
C ALA A 414 -14.30 12.56 -3.28
N GLU A 415 -13.31 13.14 -2.59
CA GLU A 415 -12.95 14.56 -2.57
C GLU A 415 -12.78 15.15 -3.99
N LYS A 416 -13.15 16.43 -4.18
CA LYS A 416 -13.35 17.11 -5.48
C LYS A 416 -12.52 18.38 -5.66
N CYS A 417 -11.65 18.68 -4.71
CA CYS A 417 -10.84 19.87 -4.67
C CYS A 417 -9.58 19.70 -5.50
N VAL A 418 -9.27 20.73 -6.29
CA VAL A 418 -8.05 20.78 -7.10
C VAL A 418 -7.11 21.84 -6.51
N ILE A 419 -6.47 21.44 -5.40
CA ILE A 419 -5.26 22.08 -4.88
C ILE A 419 -4.15 21.03 -4.86
N SER A 420 -2.95 21.40 -5.31
CA SER A 420 -1.77 20.53 -5.37
C SER A 420 -0.82 20.72 -4.17
N GLU A 421 -1.16 21.61 -3.23
CA GLU A 421 -0.36 21.91 -2.05
C GLU A 421 -0.56 20.86 -0.95
N ILE A 422 0.35 19.88 -0.89
CA ILE A 422 0.32 18.73 0.04
C ILE A 422 0.34 19.16 1.54
N ASN A 423 0.99 20.29 1.86
CA ASN A 423 1.14 20.80 3.22
C ASN A 423 0.24 22.02 3.51
N ASN A 424 -0.91 22.14 2.85
CA ASN A 424 -1.90 23.19 3.11
C ASN A 424 -3.00 22.66 4.06
N PRO A 425 -2.90 22.87 5.39
CA PRO A 425 -3.89 22.37 6.32
C PRO A 425 -5.23 23.10 6.21
N ALA A 426 -5.27 24.31 5.64
CA ALA A 426 -6.51 25.07 5.53
C ALA A 426 -7.43 24.51 4.43
N ALA A 427 -6.87 24.27 3.23
CA ALA A 427 -7.61 23.96 2.00
C ALA A 427 -8.67 25.01 1.59
N ASP A 428 -8.65 26.20 2.22
CA ASP A 428 -9.69 27.24 2.12
C ASP A 428 -9.85 27.87 0.72
N SER A 429 -8.92 27.66 -0.21
CA SER A 429 -8.92 28.22 -1.57
C SER A 429 -9.42 27.23 -2.63
N CYS A 430 -10.35 26.36 -2.26
CA CYS A 430 -10.75 25.23 -3.10
C CYS A 430 -11.46 25.64 -4.41
N VAL A 431 -10.96 25.15 -5.55
CA VAL A 431 -11.67 25.14 -6.83
C VAL A 431 -12.24 23.74 -7.06
N VAL A 432 -13.58 23.65 -7.18
CA VAL A 432 -14.28 22.40 -7.46
C VAL A 432 -14.43 22.23 -8.99
N ASN A 433 -13.52 21.48 -9.59
CA ASN A 433 -13.55 21.16 -11.03
C ASN A 433 -13.14 19.72 -11.38
N ALA A 434 -12.47 18.97 -10.49
CA ALA A 434 -12.29 17.52 -10.63
C ALA A 434 -13.41 16.77 -9.89
N SER A 435 -14.04 15.80 -10.53
CA SER A 435 -15.01 14.93 -9.85
C SER A 435 -14.31 13.68 -9.33
N TYR A 436 -14.19 13.53 -8.01
CA TYR A 436 -13.62 12.34 -7.33
C TYR A 436 -12.12 12.16 -7.59
N ALA A 437 -11.34 13.23 -7.39
CA ALA A 437 -9.88 13.16 -7.35
C ALA A 437 -9.39 12.41 -6.11
N GLY A 438 -10.02 12.68 -4.96
CA GLY A 438 -9.66 12.10 -3.67
C GLY A 438 -8.52 12.85 -2.95
N ALA A 439 -8.38 12.59 -1.65
CA ALA A 439 -7.41 13.21 -0.75
C ALA A 439 -7.12 12.31 0.48
N VAL A 440 -6.06 12.62 1.22
CA VAL A 440 -5.82 12.08 2.57
C VAL A 440 -5.47 13.22 3.51
N HIS A 441 -6.12 13.31 4.68
CA HIS A 441 -5.84 14.32 5.70
C HIS A 441 -4.95 13.71 6.78
N ILE A 442 -3.83 14.36 7.09
CA ILE A 442 -2.96 13.96 8.20
C ILE A 442 -3.25 14.85 9.41
N TYR A 443 -3.62 14.22 10.51
CA TYR A 443 -3.75 14.85 11.82
C TYR A 443 -2.62 14.38 12.73
N GLN A 444 -2.07 15.30 13.52
CA GLN A 444 -1.08 15.01 14.55
C GLN A 444 -1.66 15.34 15.93
N TYR A 445 -1.49 14.43 16.88
CA TYR A 445 -1.75 14.67 18.30
C TYR A 445 -0.53 15.29 18.98
N SER A 446 -0.76 16.30 19.83
CA SER A 446 0.28 16.84 20.73
C SER A 446 -0.29 17.19 22.11
N SER A 447 -1.30 18.06 22.13
CA SER A 447 -2.23 18.27 23.25
C SER A 447 -3.67 18.04 22.80
N ASP A 448 -3.99 18.55 21.62
CA ASP A 448 -5.20 18.28 20.82
C ASP A 448 -4.78 17.68 19.47
N TRP A 449 -5.75 17.26 18.65
CA TRP A 449 -5.52 16.84 17.26
C TRP A 449 -5.58 18.02 16.30
N GLU A 450 -4.46 18.31 15.66
CA GLU A 450 -4.34 19.36 14.66
C GLU A 450 -4.10 18.76 13.27
N ARG A 451 -4.76 19.30 12.24
CA ARG A 451 -4.52 18.88 10.85
C ARG A 451 -3.17 19.45 10.41
N GLN A 452 -2.19 18.57 10.23
CA GLN A 452 -0.81 18.93 9.86
C GLN A 452 -0.60 18.96 8.35
N ALA A 453 -1.33 18.13 7.57
CA ALA A 453 -1.22 18.12 6.10
C ALA A 453 -2.51 17.68 5.38
N TYR A 454 -2.53 17.93 4.07
CA TYR A 454 -3.62 17.63 3.14
C TYR A 454 -3.02 17.02 1.86
N ILE A 455 -2.91 15.70 1.86
CA ILE A 455 -2.15 14.95 0.86
C ILE A 455 -2.96 14.78 -0.43
N LYS A 456 -2.31 15.07 -1.55
CA LYS A 456 -2.83 14.97 -2.91
C LYS A 456 -1.75 14.41 -3.84
N PRO A 457 -2.11 13.66 -4.91
CA PRO A 457 -1.15 13.14 -5.87
C PRO A 457 -0.62 14.25 -6.78
N SER A 458 0.64 14.14 -7.19
CA SER A 458 1.33 15.09 -8.09
C SER A 458 0.62 15.31 -9.44
N ASN A 459 -0.13 14.31 -9.91
CA ASN A 459 -0.77 14.21 -11.21
C ASN A 459 -2.29 14.01 -11.10
N MET A 460 -2.90 14.61 -10.08
CA MET A 460 -4.34 14.60 -9.80
C MET A 460 -5.23 14.79 -11.04
N ASP A 461 -6.06 13.78 -11.35
CA ASP A 461 -7.21 13.89 -12.25
C ASP A 461 -8.53 13.49 -11.56
N GLY A 462 -9.66 13.82 -12.18
CA GLY A 462 -11.00 13.53 -11.68
C GLY A 462 -11.44 12.11 -11.98
N GLY A 463 -11.54 11.29 -10.93
CA GLY A 463 -12.07 9.94 -11.01
C GLY A 463 -11.05 8.86 -10.68
N ASP A 464 -9.88 9.23 -10.17
CA ASP A 464 -8.77 8.35 -9.77
C ASP A 464 -8.99 7.69 -8.40
N TYR A 465 -9.79 8.32 -7.54
CA TYR A 465 -10.09 7.91 -6.16
C TYR A 465 -8.85 7.75 -5.27
N PHE A 466 -7.96 8.74 -5.30
CA PHE A 466 -6.79 8.79 -4.40
C PHE A 466 -7.24 8.75 -2.93
N GLY A 467 -6.70 7.82 -2.15
CA GLY A 467 -7.15 7.56 -0.78
C GLY A 467 -8.06 6.33 -0.65
N GLN A 468 -8.35 5.59 -1.73
CA GLN A 468 -9.15 4.37 -1.63
C GLN A 468 -8.50 3.30 -0.74
N GLY A 469 -7.17 3.25 -0.70
CA GLY A 469 -6.39 2.57 0.34
C GLY A 469 -5.39 3.55 0.97
N VAL A 470 -5.18 3.45 2.28
CA VAL A 470 -4.16 4.20 3.03
C VAL A 470 -3.47 3.28 4.03
N SER A 471 -2.17 3.47 4.22
CA SER A 471 -1.38 2.79 5.25
C SER A 471 -0.28 3.72 5.75
N LEU A 472 0.03 3.66 7.05
CA LEU A 472 1.15 4.37 7.68
C LEU A 472 2.20 3.36 8.14
N SER A 473 3.46 3.78 8.21
CA SER A 473 4.47 3.12 9.03
C SER A 473 4.18 3.29 10.53
N ALA A 474 4.78 2.45 11.36
CA ALA A 474 4.65 2.46 12.83
C ALA A 474 4.99 3.83 13.44
N ASP A 475 6.01 4.51 12.90
CA ASP A 475 6.47 5.83 13.32
C ASP A 475 5.64 7.00 12.76
N GLY A 476 4.65 6.71 11.91
CA GLY A 476 3.80 7.69 11.24
C GLY A 476 4.53 8.62 10.27
N ASN A 477 5.76 8.30 9.83
CA ASN A 477 6.54 9.14 8.91
C ASN A 477 6.49 8.71 7.44
N LEU A 478 6.03 7.50 7.12
CA LEU A 478 5.76 7.04 5.76
C LEU A 478 4.27 6.80 5.59
N LEU A 479 3.69 7.32 4.51
CA LEU A 479 2.30 7.14 4.12
C LEU A 479 2.26 6.52 2.72
N ALA A 480 1.58 5.40 2.57
CA ALA A 480 1.24 4.82 1.28
C ALA A 480 -0.24 5.04 0.95
N VAL A 481 -0.54 5.47 -0.29
CA VAL A 481 -1.89 5.80 -0.74
C VAL A 481 -2.18 5.16 -2.10
N GLY A 482 -3.32 4.47 -2.23
CA GLY A 482 -3.81 3.92 -3.49
C GLY A 482 -4.75 4.86 -4.25
N ALA A 483 -4.63 4.88 -5.57
CA ALA A 483 -5.55 5.53 -6.51
C ALA A 483 -5.89 4.58 -7.67
N PRO A 484 -6.82 3.62 -7.45
CA PRO A 484 -6.99 2.47 -8.35
C PRO A 484 -7.64 2.80 -9.70
N ARG A 485 -8.00 4.06 -9.97
CA ARG A 485 -8.56 4.45 -11.27
C ARG A 485 -7.68 5.41 -12.08
N GLU A 486 -6.54 5.81 -11.50
CA GLU A 486 -5.47 6.53 -12.19
C GLU A 486 -5.15 5.86 -13.53
N ALA A 487 -5.08 6.65 -14.61
CA ALA A 487 -5.19 6.16 -15.97
C ALA A 487 -3.93 6.32 -16.84
N SER A 488 -2.77 6.68 -16.27
CA SER A 488 -1.54 6.75 -17.05
C SER A 488 -1.07 5.38 -17.52
N ASN A 489 -0.35 5.36 -18.64
CA ASN A 489 0.22 4.14 -19.22
C ASN A 489 1.59 3.73 -18.64
N GLY A 490 2.12 4.45 -17.66
CA GLY A 490 3.42 4.17 -17.05
C GLY A 490 3.55 2.78 -16.40
N LYS A 491 4.76 2.24 -16.29
CA LYS A 491 5.04 0.89 -15.75
C LYS A 491 6.07 0.95 -14.63
N GLY A 492 5.86 0.17 -13.57
CA GLY A 492 6.77 0.06 -12.44
C GLY A 492 7.13 1.43 -11.86
N PHE A 493 8.40 1.79 -11.98
CA PHE A 493 9.00 3.03 -11.48
C PHE A 493 9.20 4.12 -12.56
N GLU A 494 9.10 3.78 -13.85
CA GLU A 494 9.35 4.70 -14.98
C GLU A 494 8.06 5.40 -15.46
N ALA A 495 7.12 5.62 -14.55
CA ALA A 495 5.76 5.97 -14.93
C ALA A 495 5.64 7.44 -15.36
N ALA A 496 5.23 7.69 -16.61
CA ALA A 496 4.93 9.02 -17.14
C ALA A 496 3.57 9.51 -16.57
N PRO A 497 3.54 10.37 -15.54
CA PRO A 497 2.37 10.48 -14.66
C PRO A 497 1.23 11.33 -15.27
N ASN A 498 1.48 12.01 -16.39
CA ASN A 498 0.61 13.07 -16.91
C ASN A 498 -0.11 12.68 -18.22
N ASN A 499 -0.47 11.41 -18.38
CA ASN A 499 -1.34 10.93 -19.47
C ASN A 499 -2.48 10.07 -18.91
N ASN A 500 -3.51 9.83 -19.72
CA ASN A 500 -4.69 9.03 -19.36
C ASN A 500 -4.96 7.92 -20.39
N ASP A 501 -3.88 7.36 -20.94
CA ASP A 501 -3.94 6.46 -22.09
C ASP A 501 -4.27 5.00 -21.72
N ASN A 502 -4.34 4.67 -20.42
CA ASN A 502 -4.53 3.32 -19.91
C ASN A 502 -5.58 3.28 -18.77
N TYR A 503 -6.85 3.29 -19.21
CA TYR A 503 -8.05 3.36 -18.39
C TYR A 503 -8.03 2.45 -17.16
N ARG A 504 -8.00 3.06 -15.97
CA ARG A 504 -8.09 2.39 -14.67
C ARG A 504 -7.04 1.30 -14.42
N SER A 505 -5.85 1.45 -15.00
CA SER A 505 -4.70 0.62 -14.66
C SER A 505 -4.31 0.80 -13.18
N GLY A 506 -4.47 2.02 -12.64
CA GLY A 506 -4.30 2.34 -11.23
C GLY A 506 -2.87 2.70 -10.84
N ALA A 507 -2.71 3.27 -9.64
CA ALA A 507 -1.42 3.71 -9.09
C ALA A 507 -1.37 3.62 -7.56
N ALA A 508 -0.15 3.61 -7.04
CA ALA A 508 0.17 3.82 -5.63
C ALA A 508 1.17 4.99 -5.48
N TYR A 509 1.05 5.71 -4.38
CA TYR A 509 1.82 6.91 -4.08
C TYR A 509 2.38 6.83 -2.67
N LEU A 510 3.66 7.17 -2.52
CA LEU A 510 4.31 7.24 -1.22
C LEU A 510 4.62 8.69 -0.88
N PHE A 511 4.37 9.05 0.37
CA PHE A 511 4.71 10.34 0.94
C PHE A 511 5.52 10.12 2.21
N LYS A 512 6.62 10.85 2.35
CA LYS A 512 7.48 10.80 3.53
C LYS A 512 7.42 12.13 4.27
N ARG A 513 7.34 12.06 5.60
CA ARG A 513 7.39 13.23 6.49
C ARG A 513 8.83 13.51 6.89
N GLU A 514 9.33 14.68 6.50
CA GLU A 514 10.64 15.18 6.85
C GLU A 514 10.51 16.61 7.37
N GLN A 515 11.14 16.92 8.51
CA GLN A 515 11.12 18.27 9.11
C GLN A 515 9.68 18.85 9.26
N SER A 516 8.71 17.99 9.62
CA SER A 516 7.27 18.32 9.73
C SER A 516 6.57 18.71 8.41
N GLN A 517 7.13 18.36 7.25
CA GLN A 517 6.51 18.51 5.92
C GLN A 517 6.41 17.16 5.22
N TRP A 518 5.29 16.89 4.56
CA TRP A 518 5.12 15.71 3.71
C TRP A 518 5.57 16.00 2.28
N GLN A 519 6.31 15.07 1.69
CA GLN A 519 6.80 15.14 0.32
C GLN A 519 6.47 13.82 -0.37
N GLN A 520 5.97 13.87 -1.60
CA GLN A 520 5.77 12.65 -2.40
C GLN A 520 7.14 12.10 -2.82
N THR A 521 7.46 10.88 -2.39
CA THR A 521 8.76 10.22 -2.65
C THR A 521 8.70 9.21 -3.79
N ALA A 522 7.53 8.60 -4.04
CA ALA A 522 7.33 7.69 -5.16
C ALA A 522 5.93 7.80 -5.78
N TYR A 523 5.87 7.44 -7.06
CA TYR A 523 4.66 7.15 -7.82
C TYR A 523 4.92 5.81 -8.52
N LEU A 524 4.07 4.83 -8.24
CA LEU A 524 4.28 3.42 -8.56
C LEU A 524 3.09 2.88 -9.34
N LYS A 525 3.37 2.04 -10.35
CA LYS A 525 2.37 1.30 -11.11
C LYS A 525 2.79 -0.16 -11.23
N ALA A 526 1.84 -1.03 -11.57
CA ALA A 526 2.19 -2.40 -11.94
C ALA A 526 3.16 -2.43 -13.15
N PRO A 527 4.06 -3.42 -13.24
CA PRO A 527 4.88 -3.66 -14.44
C PRO A 527 4.00 -4.11 -15.64
N ASN A 528 2.92 -4.83 -15.36
CA ASN A 528 1.86 -5.32 -16.23
C ASN A 528 0.54 -4.59 -15.94
N ASN A 529 0.54 -3.26 -16.10
CA ASN A 529 -0.56 -2.36 -15.73
C ASN A 529 -1.76 -2.39 -16.70
N ASP A 530 -2.41 -3.52 -16.94
CA ASP A 530 -3.42 -3.60 -17.99
C ASP A 530 -4.74 -2.86 -17.66
N PRO A 531 -5.56 -2.51 -18.69
CA PRO A 531 -6.72 -1.65 -18.49
C PRO A 531 -7.77 -2.29 -17.57
N SER A 532 -8.09 -1.62 -16.47
CA SER A 532 -9.02 -2.04 -15.41
C SER A 532 -8.50 -3.09 -14.42
N ASP A 533 -7.19 -3.29 -14.29
CA ASP A 533 -6.60 -4.12 -13.22
C ASP A 533 -6.80 -3.55 -11.81
N LEU A 534 -6.98 -2.23 -11.71
CA LEU A 534 -7.24 -1.46 -10.49
C LEU A 534 -6.12 -1.57 -9.43
N PHE A 535 -4.86 -1.46 -9.86
CA PHE A 535 -3.69 -1.42 -8.97
C PHE A 535 -3.80 -0.26 -7.96
N GLY A 536 -3.60 -0.55 -6.67
CA GLY A 536 -3.89 0.39 -5.59
C GLY A 536 -5.29 0.24 -4.98
N SER A 537 -5.99 -0.86 -5.24
CA SER A 537 -7.32 -1.16 -4.66
C SER A 537 -7.27 -1.39 -3.14
N THR A 538 -6.14 -1.83 -2.63
CA THR A 538 -5.79 -1.97 -1.22
C THR A 538 -4.27 -1.87 -1.10
N ILE A 539 -3.75 -1.42 0.05
CA ILE A 539 -2.33 -1.10 0.24
C ILE A 539 -1.93 -1.35 1.69
N ALA A 540 -0.72 -1.84 1.93
CA ALA A 540 -0.18 -2.08 3.27
C ALA A 540 1.33 -1.80 3.30
N LEU A 541 1.80 -1.21 4.40
CA LEU A 541 3.22 -1.06 4.75
C LEU A 541 3.55 -1.99 5.92
N SER A 542 4.79 -2.47 5.99
CA SER A 542 5.36 -2.98 7.24
C SER A 542 5.57 -1.83 8.23
N GLY A 543 5.74 -2.14 9.51
CA GLY A 543 5.88 -1.13 10.58
C GLY A 543 7.12 -0.26 10.39
N ASP A 544 8.24 -0.84 9.98
CA ASP A 544 9.47 -0.12 9.59
C ASP A 544 9.38 0.59 8.23
N GLY A 545 8.29 0.37 7.47
CA GLY A 545 8.08 0.88 6.13
C GLY A 545 8.97 0.24 5.04
N SER A 546 9.73 -0.83 5.33
CA SER A 546 10.67 -1.44 4.37
C SER A 546 9.99 -2.30 3.29
N LEU A 547 8.78 -2.79 3.55
CA LEU A 547 7.94 -3.51 2.61
C LEU A 547 6.64 -2.75 2.33
N LEU A 548 6.38 -2.50 1.05
CA LEU A 548 5.08 -2.05 0.56
C LEU A 548 4.41 -3.19 -0.20
N VAL A 549 3.14 -3.48 0.09
CA VAL A 549 2.31 -4.39 -0.71
C VAL A 549 1.12 -3.63 -1.30
N VAL A 550 0.88 -3.81 -2.60
CA VAL A 550 -0.21 -3.15 -3.33
C VAL A 550 -1.08 -4.17 -4.05
N GLY A 551 -2.41 -4.10 -3.87
CA GLY A 551 -3.37 -4.99 -4.53
C GLY A 551 -3.91 -4.44 -5.86
N ALA A 552 -3.98 -5.29 -6.87
CA ALA A 552 -4.71 -5.07 -8.12
C ALA A 552 -5.81 -6.13 -8.23
N ARG A 553 -7.05 -5.76 -7.87
CA ARG A 553 -8.13 -6.73 -7.62
C ARG A 553 -8.77 -7.35 -8.87
N SER A 554 -8.45 -6.80 -10.03
CA SER A 554 -9.07 -7.18 -11.30
C SER A 554 -8.02 -7.56 -12.33
N GLU A 555 -6.78 -7.76 -11.89
CA GLU A 555 -5.68 -8.18 -12.74
C GLU A 555 -5.89 -9.59 -13.31
N ASP A 556 -5.66 -9.69 -14.61
CA ASP A 556 -5.83 -10.89 -15.41
C ASP A 556 -4.53 -11.69 -15.41
N GLY A 557 -4.52 -12.93 -14.89
CA GLY A 557 -3.37 -13.80 -15.16
C GLY A 557 -3.30 -15.19 -14.57
N ASN A 558 -2.36 -15.98 -15.07
CA ASN A 558 -2.09 -17.34 -14.60
C ASN A 558 -0.83 -17.38 -13.76
N GLY A 559 -0.96 -17.79 -12.51
CA GLY A 559 0.17 -17.91 -11.60
C GLY A 559 -0.18 -18.60 -10.30
N SER A 560 0.85 -19.06 -9.61
CA SER A 560 0.80 -19.50 -8.22
C SER A 560 2.08 -19.02 -7.52
N ASN A 561 1.96 -18.48 -6.31
CA ASN A 561 3.07 -17.93 -5.52
C ASN A 561 3.90 -16.83 -6.25
N MET A 562 5.06 -16.49 -5.69
CA MET A 562 5.96 -15.42 -6.15
C MET A 562 6.63 -15.65 -7.52
N THR A 563 6.52 -16.84 -8.09
CA THR A 563 7.27 -17.26 -9.29
C THR A 563 6.48 -17.13 -10.59
N SER A 564 5.35 -16.41 -10.57
CA SER A 564 4.43 -16.37 -11.70
C SER A 564 4.77 -15.30 -12.74
N ASP A 565 4.63 -15.67 -14.02
CA ASP A 565 4.90 -14.79 -15.15
C ASP A 565 3.81 -13.71 -15.28
N GLN A 566 4.20 -12.51 -14.88
CA GLN A 566 3.42 -11.26 -14.91
C GLN A 566 2.93 -10.88 -16.33
N SER A 567 3.42 -11.51 -17.39
CA SER A 567 3.01 -11.24 -18.77
C SER A 567 1.83 -12.08 -19.28
N THR A 568 1.27 -12.97 -18.45
CA THR A 568 0.22 -13.90 -18.87
C THR A 568 -1.19 -13.41 -18.52
N ASN A 569 -2.04 -13.09 -19.50
CA ASN A 569 -3.41 -12.59 -19.25
C ASN A 569 -4.47 -13.68 -19.46
N THR A 570 -4.31 -14.83 -18.81
CA THR A 570 -5.00 -16.08 -19.19
C THR A 570 -6.10 -16.55 -18.22
N ARG A 571 -6.35 -15.81 -17.14
CA ARG A 571 -7.52 -15.95 -16.24
C ARG A 571 -8.03 -14.57 -15.83
N ASN A 572 -9.23 -14.23 -16.28
CA ASN A 572 -9.79 -12.91 -16.08
C ASN A 572 -10.12 -12.61 -14.61
N GLY A 573 -9.73 -11.43 -14.11
CA GLY A 573 -10.09 -10.93 -12.78
C GLY A 573 -9.63 -11.81 -11.63
N SER A 574 -8.54 -12.55 -11.79
CA SER A 574 -7.96 -13.39 -10.74
C SER A 574 -7.39 -12.56 -9.57
N GLY A 575 -6.92 -11.35 -9.87
CA GLY A 575 -6.32 -10.44 -8.91
C GLY A 575 -4.88 -10.81 -8.53
N ALA A 576 -4.14 -9.83 -8.01
CA ALA A 576 -2.75 -9.99 -7.61
C ALA A 576 -2.36 -9.02 -6.49
N PHE A 577 -1.25 -9.34 -5.81
CA PHE A 577 -0.50 -8.41 -4.98
C PHE A 577 0.91 -8.18 -5.55
N TYR A 578 1.39 -6.95 -5.42
CA TYR A 578 2.72 -6.52 -5.85
C TYR A 578 3.53 -6.06 -4.65
N LEU A 579 4.77 -6.52 -4.53
CA LEU A 579 5.64 -6.30 -3.38
C LEU A 579 6.82 -5.40 -3.81
N PHE A 580 6.90 -4.21 -3.19
CA PHE A 580 7.89 -3.16 -3.47
C PHE A 580 8.79 -2.89 -2.26
#